data_AF-A0A935EIS8-F1
#
_entry.id   AF-A0A935EIS8-F1
#
_cell.length_a   1.000
_cell.length_b   1.000
_cell.length_c   1.000
_cell.angle_alpha   90.00
_cell.angle_beta   90.00
_cell.angle_gamma   90.00
#
_symmetry.space_group_name_H-M   'P 1'
#
loop_
_entity.id
_entity.type
_entity.pdbx_description
1 polymer ?
#
loop_
_entity_poly.entity_id
_entity_poly.type
_entity_poly.pdbx_seq_one_letter_code
_entity_poly.pdbx_strand_id
1 'polypeptide(L)'
;MVERLTVIFFIILCFLLGMYLILSPWDALFGPWGDNALLAFLADKTGAPIIQRTVASTWFRGAVTGLGVLNILIAIWELTHFNQSVKLLEVENRVPKK
;
A
#
# COMPACT_ATOMS: atom_id res chain seq x y z
N MET A 1 -13.37 22.67 2.26
CA MET A 1 -12.27 22.74 1.26
C MET A 1 -11.18 21.73 1.58
N VAL A 2 -10.82 21.57 2.86
CA VAL A 2 -9.79 20.61 3.31
C VAL A 2 -10.20 19.17 3.02
N GLU A 3 -11.48 18.84 3.18
CA GLU A 3 -12.06 17.49 3.01
C GLU A 3 -11.84 16.97 1.60
N ARG A 4 -12.08 17.81 0.58
CA ARG A 4 -11.83 17.48 -0.83
C ARG A 4 -10.36 17.20 -1.08
N LEU A 5 -9.48 18.02 -0.52
CA LEU A 5 -8.03 17.83 -0.63
C LEU A 5 -7.60 16.51 0.02
N THR A 6 -8.16 16.17 1.18
CA THR A 6 -7.88 14.92 1.90
C THR A 6 -8.31 13.70 1.08
N VAL A 7 -9.50 13.71 0.47
CA VAL A 7 -9.94 12.59 -0.39
C VAL A 7 -9.04 12.47 -1.62
N ILE A 8 -8.70 13.58 -2.28
CA ILE A 8 -7.78 13.56 -3.44
C ILE A 8 -6.41 12.98 -3.03
N PHE A 9 -5.87 13.44 -1.91
CA PHE A 9 -4.59 12.97 -1.39
C PHE A 9 -4.65 11.47 -1.04
N PHE A 10 -5.73 11.01 -0.42
CA PHE A 10 -5.97 9.61 -0.12
C PHE A 10 -6.01 8.74 -1.40
N ILE A 11 -6.72 9.19 -2.44
CA ILE A 11 -6.76 8.50 -3.74
C ILE A 11 -5.36 8.39 -4.33
N ILE A 12 -4.61 9.50 -4.37
CA ILE A 12 -3.26 9.53 -4.91
C ILE A 12 -2.35 8.60 -4.12
N LEU A 13 -2.42 8.61 -2.78
CA LEU A 13 -1.63 7.72 -1.94
C LEU A 13 -1.95 6.24 -2.18
N CYS A 14 -3.24 5.87 -2.23
CA CYS A 14 -3.65 4.49 -2.54
C CYS A 14 -3.15 4.09 -3.92
N PHE A 15 -3.26 4.96 -4.92
CA PHE A 15 -2.79 4.68 -6.27
C PHE A 15 -1.26 4.50 -6.33
N LEU A 16 -0.49 5.43 -5.75
CA LEU A 16 0.97 5.36 -5.74
C LEU A 16 1.48 4.15 -4.97
N LEU A 17 0.92 3.92 -3.77
CA LEU A 17 1.27 2.78 -2.94
C LEU A 17 0.88 1.46 -3.61
N GLY A 18 -0.28 1.43 -4.27
CA GLY A 18 -0.75 0.29 -5.04
C GLY A 18 0.23 -0.10 -6.15
N MET A 19 0.65 0.88 -6.96
CA MET A 19 1.66 0.66 -7.99
C MET A 19 3.00 0.23 -7.39
N TYR A 20 3.43 0.85 -6.29
CA TYR A 20 4.67 0.49 -5.62
C TYR A 20 4.67 -0.96 -5.14
N LEU A 21 3.57 -1.40 -4.51
CA LEU A 21 3.40 -2.78 -4.05
C LEU A 21 3.30 -3.80 -5.20
N ILE A 22 2.72 -3.40 -6.32
CA ILE A 22 2.68 -4.25 -7.52
C ILE A 22 4.08 -4.41 -8.10
N LEU A 23 4.89 -3.36 -8.16
CA LEU A 23 6.17 -3.36 -8.89
C LEU A 23 7.37 -3.77 -8.04
N SER A 24 7.33 -3.52 -6.72
CA SER A 24 8.46 -3.82 -5.83
C SER A 24 8.93 -5.27 -5.80
N PRO A 25 8.05 -6.30 -5.85
CA PRO A 25 8.50 -7.68 -5.66
C PRO A 25 8.99 -8.39 -6.94
N TRP A 26 8.94 -7.74 -8.10
CA TRP A 26 9.24 -8.39 -9.40
C TRP A 26 10.62 -8.07 -9.96
N ASP A 27 11.52 -7.51 -9.15
CA ASP A 27 12.91 -7.21 -9.49
C ASP A 27 13.09 -6.27 -10.72
N ALA A 28 11.99 -5.77 -11.29
CA ALA A 28 11.97 -5.04 -12.55
C ALA A 28 12.36 -3.56 -12.40
N LEU A 29 12.09 -2.97 -11.23
CA LEU A 29 12.26 -1.53 -11.01
C LEU A 29 13.22 -1.18 -9.87
N PHE A 30 13.25 -1.97 -8.79
CA PHE A 30 13.93 -1.64 -7.53
C PHE A 30 15.09 -2.58 -7.18
N GLY A 31 15.51 -3.44 -8.13
CA GLY A 31 16.55 -4.44 -7.90
C GLY A 31 16.03 -5.69 -7.19
N PRO A 32 16.92 -6.59 -6.72
CA PRO A 32 16.54 -7.89 -6.21
C PRO A 32 15.80 -7.80 -4.85
N TRP A 33 14.49 -8.01 -4.89
CA TRP A 33 13.55 -8.01 -3.76
C TRP A 33 13.99 -8.95 -2.62
N GLY A 34 14.51 -10.12 -2.97
CA GLY A 34 14.94 -11.13 -2.00
C GLY A 34 16.35 -10.94 -1.42
N ASP A 35 17.13 -10.01 -1.99
CA ASP A 35 18.56 -9.85 -1.67
C ASP A 35 18.85 -8.44 -1.16
N ASN A 36 18.27 -8.16 0.01
CA ASN A 36 18.37 -6.86 0.67
C ASN A 36 19.24 -6.96 1.93
N ALA A 37 20.18 -6.04 2.10
CA ALA A 37 21.06 -5.98 3.27
C ALA A 37 20.28 -5.89 4.59
N LEU A 38 19.13 -5.21 4.60
CA LEU A 38 18.22 -5.15 5.75
C LEU A 38 17.62 -6.52 6.07
N LEU A 39 17.22 -7.27 5.05
CA LEU A 39 16.60 -8.58 5.21
C LEU A 39 17.64 -9.61 5.70
N ALA A 40 18.87 -9.53 5.19
CA ALA A 40 20.01 -10.30 5.66
C ALA A 40 20.33 -9.98 7.13
N PHE A 41 20.42 -8.70 7.49
CA PHE A 41 20.65 -8.27 8.87
C PHE A 41 19.54 -8.73 9.83
N LEU A 42 18.28 -8.65 9.41
CA LEU A 42 17.13 -9.14 10.17
C LEU A 42 17.16 -10.66 10.33
N ALA A 43 17.44 -11.41 9.27
CA ALA A 43 17.54 -12.87 9.30
C ALA A 43 18.69 -13.31 10.23
N ASP A 44 19.83 -12.64 10.17
CA ASP A 44 20.98 -12.90 11.04
C ASP A 44 20.67 -12.58 12.51
N LYS A 45 20.04 -11.43 12.78
CA LYS A 45 19.65 -11.02 14.14
C LYS A 45 18.60 -11.92 14.78
N THR A 46 17.67 -12.43 13.97
CA THR A 46 16.59 -13.32 14.45
C THR A 46 16.97 -14.80 14.39
N GLY A 47 18.12 -15.15 13.78
CA GLY A 47 18.54 -16.53 13.55
C GLY A 47 17.59 -17.30 12.63
N ALA A 48 16.77 -16.60 11.84
CA ALA A 48 15.65 -17.18 11.10
C ALA A 48 15.83 -16.98 9.58
N PRO A 49 16.68 -17.80 8.91
CA PRO A 49 16.89 -17.72 7.46
C PRO A 49 15.62 -18.04 6.65
N ILE A 50 14.62 -18.65 7.30
CA ILE A 50 13.30 -18.91 6.72
C ILE A 50 12.59 -17.61 6.30
N ILE A 51 12.84 -16.49 6.99
CA ILE A 51 12.22 -15.20 6.70
C ILE A 51 12.64 -14.72 5.31
N GLN A 52 13.94 -14.80 5.00
CA GLN A 52 14.47 -14.44 3.69
C GLN A 52 13.88 -15.33 2.58
N ARG A 53 13.81 -16.65 2.81
CA ARG A 53 13.17 -17.58 1.85
C ARG A 53 11.69 -17.29 1.63
N THR A 54 10.97 -16.95 2.69
CA THR A 54 9.53 -16.67 2.62
C THR A 54 9.28 -15.38 1.82
N VAL A 55 10.03 -14.32 2.11
CA VAL A 55 9.91 -13.03 1.42
C VAL A 55 10.34 -13.14 -0.05
N ALA A 56 11.36 -13.95 -0.33
CA ALA A 56 11.81 -14.21 -1.70
C ALA A 56 10.83 -15.09 -2.50
N SER A 57 9.93 -15.83 -1.84
CA SER A 57 9.01 -16.77 -2.49
C SER A 57 8.00 -16.06 -3.41
N THR A 58 7.66 -16.68 -4.52
CA THR A 58 6.67 -16.16 -5.48
C THR A 58 5.28 -16.01 -4.86
N TRP A 59 4.93 -16.84 -3.87
CA TRP A 59 3.69 -16.71 -3.11
C TRP A 59 3.63 -15.40 -2.33
N PHE A 60 4.70 -15.05 -1.60
CA PHE A 60 4.75 -13.79 -0.86
C PHE A 60 4.76 -12.59 -1.81
N ARG A 61 5.54 -12.66 -2.89
CA ARG A 61 5.53 -11.64 -3.96
C ARG A 61 4.12 -11.42 -4.52
N GLY A 62 3.39 -12.51 -4.80
CA GLY A 62 2.01 -12.47 -5.25
C GLY A 62 1.05 -11.86 -4.23
N ALA A 63 1.21 -12.17 -2.94
CA ALA A 63 0.41 -11.56 -1.88
C ALA A 63 0.64 -10.04 -1.79
N VAL A 64 1.89 -9.59 -1.88
CA VAL A 64 2.25 -8.16 -1.90
C VAL A 64 1.67 -7.47 -3.13
N THR A 65 1.74 -8.11 -4.30
CA THR A 65 1.09 -7.60 -5.53
C THR A 65 -0.43 -7.53 -5.39
N GLY A 66 -1.06 -8.53 -4.78
CA GLY A 66 -2.50 -8.55 -4.51
C GLY A 66 -2.95 -7.38 -3.61
N LEU A 67 -2.17 -7.06 -2.57
CA LEU A 67 -2.40 -5.86 -1.76
C LEU A 67 -2.27 -4.58 -2.59
N GLY A 68 -1.31 -4.55 -3.51
CA GLY A 68 -1.15 -3.43 -4.44
C GLY A 68 -2.37 -3.26 -5.36
N VAL A 69 -2.87 -4.35 -5.95
CA VAL A 69 -4.10 -4.35 -6.77
C VAL A 69 -5.31 -3.87 -5.97
N LEU A 70 -5.46 -4.33 -4.73
CA LEU A 70 -6.54 -3.89 -3.85
C LEU A 70 -6.50 -2.37 -3.63
N ASN A 71 -5.30 -1.81 -3.41
CA ASN A 71 -5.11 -0.36 -3.27
C ASN A 71 -5.53 0.41 -4.55
N ILE A 72 -5.22 -0.12 -5.74
CA ILE A 72 -5.67 0.47 -7.01
C ILE A 72 -7.20 0.41 -7.13
N LEU A 73 -7.82 -0.71 -6.77
CA LEU A 73 -9.28 -0.85 -6.79
C LEU A 73 -9.96 0.14 -5.84
N ILE A 74 -9.41 0.32 -4.63
CA ILE A 74 -9.89 1.33 -3.68
C ILE A 74 -9.75 2.73 -4.26
N ALA A 75 -8.61 3.07 -4.86
CA ALA A 75 -8.40 4.38 -5.49
C ALA A 75 -9.42 4.65 -6.62
N ILE A 76 -9.69 3.66 -7.47
CA ILE A 76 -10.69 3.76 -8.54
C ILE A 76 -12.10 3.90 -7.95
N TRP A 77 -12.43 3.08 -6.95
CA TRP A 77 -13.73 3.15 -6.26
C TRP A 77 -13.98 4.56 -5.70
N GLU A 78 -13.00 5.08 -4.98
CA GLU A 78 -13.06 6.39 -4.33
C GLU A 78 -13.14 7.52 -5.36
N LEU A 79 -12.48 7.37 -6.51
CA LEU A 79 -12.61 8.31 -7.62
C LEU A 79 -14.03 8.32 -8.21
N THR A 80 -14.66 7.15 -8.37
CA THR A 80 -16.06 7.04 -8.87
C THR A 80 -17.10 7.55 -7.85
N HIS A 81 -16.84 7.39 -6.55
CA HIS A 81 -17.75 7.81 -5.47
C HIS A 81 -17.31 9.10 -4.76
N PHE A 82 -16.43 9.88 -5.39
CA PHE A 82 -15.76 11.05 -4.78
C PHE A 82 -16.70 12.00 -4.03
N ASN A 83 -17.85 12.31 -4.62
CA ASN A 83 -18.83 13.23 -4.02
C ASN A 83 -19.44 12.70 -2.72
N GLN A 84 -19.58 11.38 -2.57
CA GLN A 84 -20.10 10.76 -1.36
C GLN A 84 -19.04 10.77 -0.26
N SER A 85 -17.80 10.42 -0.58
CA SER A 85 -16.67 10.43 0.35
C SER A 85 -16.39 11.81 0.94
N VAL A 86 -16.43 12.85 0.10
CA VAL A 86 -16.30 14.24 0.57
C VAL A 86 -17.43 14.63 1.51
N LYS A 87 -18.68 14.27 1.19
CA LYS A 87 -19.83 14.55 2.06
C LYS A 87 -19.72 13.85 3.42
N LEU A 88 -19.23 12.61 3.45
CA LEU A 88 -19.02 11.87 4.70
C LEU A 88 -18.02 12.59 5.62
N LEU A 89 -16.89 13.05 5.07
CA LEU A 89 -15.89 13.81 5.83
C LEU A 89 -16.41 15.19 6.27
N GLU A 90 -17.19 15.87 5.42
CA GLU A 90 -17.83 17.14 5.78
C GLU A 90 -18.86 16.97 6.91
N VAL A 91 -19.60 15.86 6.93
CA VAL A 91 -20.56 15.55 8.00
C VAL A 91 -19.84 15.22 9.30
N GLU A 92 -18.83 14.34 9.27
CA GLU A 92 -18.01 13.97 10.43
C GLU A 92 -17.38 15.20 11.10
N ASN A 93 -16.81 16.12 10.31
CA ASN A 93 -16.21 17.35 10.83
C ASN A 93 -17.21 18.33 11.46
N ARG A 94 -18.50 18.25 11.13
CA ARG A 94 -19.55 19.09 11.74
C ARG A 94 -20.11 18.52 13.04
N VAL A 95 -19.90 17.24 13.33
CA VAL A 95 -20.34 16.64 14.58
C VAL A 95 -19.33 17.01 15.67
N PRO A 96 -19.72 17.76 16.72
CA PRO A 96 -18.78 18.11 17.80
C PRO A 96 -18.34 16.82 18.51
N LYS A 97 -17.02 16.60 18.58
CA LYS A 97 -16.45 15.50 19.36
C LYS A 97 -16.79 15.72 20.83
N LYS A 98 -17.60 14.83 21.40
CA LYS A 98 -17.90 14.76 22.84
C LYS A 98 -16.66 14.39 23.65
#